data_AF-A0A918WRE9-F1
#
_entry.id   AF-A0A918WRE9-F1
#
_cell.length_a   1.000
_cell.length_b   1.000
_cell.length_c   1.000
_cell.angle_alpha   90.00
_cell.angle_beta   90.00
_cell.angle_gamma   90.00
#
_symmetry.space_group_name_H-M   'P 1'
#
loop_
_entity.id
_entity.type
_entity.pdbx_description
1 polymer ?
#
loop_
_entity_poly.entity_id
_entity_poly.type
_entity_poly.pdbx_seq_one_letter_code
_entity_poly.pdbx_strand_id
1 'polypeptide(L)'
;MNKALLYPLAAGLALTSCVVEPMPGRSSPLPPPSDNSLPPVPNIAPTVEWAPVNLAGGGQQINIAVNGRDYFLKQGESFEPQAKTEFAGLGVPADAVLAALYWDENAEEESGSKAYAIVEGQNVVVYTGYIAPGEMNNVDWKRFKSIPF
;
A
#
# COMPACT_ATOMS: atom_id res chain seq x y z
N MET A 1 8.93 -50.68 -11.49
CA MET A 1 9.86 -50.62 -10.33
C MET A 1 11.28 -50.67 -10.86
N ASN A 2 11.95 -49.52 -11.04
CA ASN A 2 13.37 -49.47 -11.40
C ASN A 2 14.10 -48.59 -10.38
N LYS A 3 15.22 -49.14 -9.90
CA LYS A 3 16.01 -48.73 -8.73
C LYS A 3 16.89 -47.52 -9.03
N ALA A 4 17.08 -46.72 -7.99
CA ALA A 4 18.04 -45.62 -7.87
C ALA A 4 19.49 -46.06 -8.09
N LEU A 5 20.35 -45.13 -8.50
CA LEU A 5 21.76 -45.13 -8.10
C LEU A 5 22.31 -43.69 -8.05
N LEU A 6 22.65 -43.25 -6.83
CA LEU A 6 23.41 -42.05 -6.52
C LEU A 6 24.90 -42.34 -6.72
N TYR A 7 25.64 -41.40 -7.28
CA TYR A 7 27.11 -41.41 -7.30
C TYR A 7 27.63 -40.29 -6.39
N PRO A 8 28.46 -40.60 -5.37
CA PRO A 8 29.36 -39.64 -4.78
C PRO A 8 30.75 -39.82 -5.40
N LEU A 9 31.39 -38.71 -5.82
CA LEU A 9 32.80 -38.72 -6.14
C LEU A 9 33.49 -37.64 -5.32
N ALA A 10 34.07 -38.12 -4.22
CA ALA A 10 35.05 -37.41 -3.43
C ALA A 10 36.33 -37.25 -4.26
N ALA A 11 36.89 -36.06 -4.27
CA ALA A 11 38.27 -35.83 -4.68
C ALA A 11 38.94 -34.99 -3.58
N GLY A 12 39.70 -35.69 -2.74
CA GLY A 12 40.60 -35.06 -1.79
C GLY A 12 41.82 -34.51 -2.51
N LEU A 13 42.35 -33.42 -1.97
CA LEU A 13 43.75 -33.06 -2.11
C LEU A 13 44.25 -32.64 -0.73
N ALA A 14 45.20 -33.41 -0.22
CA ALA A 14 46.05 -33.06 0.89
C ALA A 14 46.85 -31.79 0.55
N LEU A 15 47.36 -31.10 1.56
CA LEU A 15 48.77 -30.67 1.64
C LEU A 15 49.05 -29.97 2.98
N THR A 16 50.16 -30.41 3.57
CA THR A 16 51.15 -29.64 4.35
C THR A 16 50.75 -29.04 5.70
N SER A 17 51.33 -29.69 6.71
CA SER A 17 51.59 -29.19 8.06
C SER A 17 52.38 -27.87 8.04
N CYS A 18 51.82 -26.83 8.66
CA CYS A 18 52.57 -25.68 9.17
C CYS A 18 52.37 -25.64 10.68
N VAL A 19 53.38 -26.09 11.43
CA VAL A 19 53.52 -25.78 12.85
C VAL A 19 53.85 -24.30 12.95
N VAL A 20 52.97 -23.52 13.56
CA VAL A 20 53.22 -22.14 13.96
C VAL A 20 53.20 -22.11 15.49
N GLU A 21 54.33 -21.80 16.10
CA GLU A 21 54.45 -21.50 17.54
C GLU A 21 53.58 -20.29 17.92
N PRO A 22 52.97 -20.26 19.11
CA PRO A 22 52.19 -19.11 19.55
C PRO A 22 53.11 -18.01 20.07
N MET A 23 53.14 -16.86 19.37
CA MET A 23 53.63 -15.62 19.96
C MET A 23 52.58 -15.06 20.95
N PRO A 24 52.96 -14.66 22.18
CA PRO A 24 52.05 -13.98 23.10
C PRO A 24 51.92 -12.51 22.70
N GLY A 25 51.05 -12.26 21.72
CA GLY A 25 50.72 -10.93 21.23
C GLY A 25 49.38 -10.46 21.78
N ARG A 26 49.41 -9.71 22.88
CA ARG A 26 48.50 -8.61 23.25
C ARG A 26 47.08 -8.68 22.66
N SER A 27 46.11 -9.12 23.47
CA SER A 27 44.68 -9.01 23.19
C SER A 27 44.27 -7.54 23.05
N SER A 28 44.23 -7.04 21.81
CA SER A 28 43.36 -5.91 21.49
C SER A 28 41.93 -6.46 21.42
N PRO A 29 40.96 -5.91 22.16
CA PRO A 29 39.57 -6.30 21.98
C PRO A 29 39.15 -5.92 20.56
N LEU A 30 38.65 -6.91 19.81
CA LEU A 30 37.94 -6.69 18.56
C LEU A 30 36.82 -5.66 18.81
N PRO A 31 36.59 -4.70 17.90
CA PRO A 31 35.38 -3.90 17.97
C PRO A 31 34.17 -4.85 17.96
N PRO A 32 33.09 -4.53 18.69
CA PRO A 32 31.88 -5.35 18.67
C PRO A 32 31.44 -5.53 17.21
N PRO A 33 30.83 -6.68 16.86
CA PRO A 33 30.32 -6.87 15.51
C PRO A 33 29.38 -5.71 15.20
N SER A 34 29.70 -4.97 14.13
CA SER A 34 28.81 -3.96 13.57
C SER A 34 27.44 -4.60 13.44
N ASP A 35 26.47 -3.95 14.08
CA ASP A 35 25.07 -4.31 14.07
C ASP A 35 24.69 -4.74 12.65
N ASN A 36 24.38 -6.04 12.48
CA ASN A 36 23.81 -6.60 11.25
C ASN A 36 22.33 -6.16 11.18
N SER A 37 22.08 -4.87 11.39
CA SER A 37 20.81 -4.24 11.07
C SER A 37 20.70 -4.34 9.56
N LEU A 38 19.86 -5.27 9.09
CA LEU A 38 19.37 -5.24 7.72
C LEU A 38 19.03 -3.79 7.38
N PRO A 39 19.48 -3.25 6.25
CA PRO A 39 19.11 -1.89 5.87
C PRO A 39 17.58 -1.80 5.93
N PRO A 40 17.03 -0.75 6.53
CA PRO A 40 15.59 -0.61 6.64
C PRO A 40 14.98 -0.77 5.25
N VAL A 41 14.08 -1.74 5.09
CA VAL A 41 13.34 -1.92 3.84
C VAL A 41 12.69 -0.57 3.54
N PRO A 42 12.97 0.05 2.37
CA PRO A 42 12.44 1.37 2.09
C PRO A 42 10.92 1.27 2.09
N ASN A 43 10.28 1.95 3.05
CA ASN A 43 8.84 2.12 3.11
C ASN A 43 8.45 3.15 2.05
N ILE A 44 8.45 2.72 0.79
CA ILE A 44 8.06 3.58 -0.35
C ILE A 44 6.54 3.70 -0.26
N ALA A 45 6.06 4.92 0.04
CA ALA A 45 4.63 5.21 0.01
C ALA A 45 4.07 4.90 -1.38
N PRO A 46 2.87 4.29 -1.48
CA PRO A 46 2.29 3.97 -2.77
C PRO A 46 1.94 5.24 -3.52
N THR A 47 1.96 5.17 -4.85
CA THR A 47 1.25 6.16 -5.65
C THR A 47 -0.23 5.81 -5.66
N VAL A 48 -1.09 6.79 -5.40
CA VAL A 48 -2.55 6.62 -5.31
C VAL A 48 -3.22 7.73 -6.09
N GLU A 49 -4.02 7.39 -7.08
CA GLU A 49 -4.70 8.35 -7.97
C GLU A 49 -6.14 7.91 -8.26
N TRP A 50 -7.06 8.84 -8.52
CA TRP A 50 -8.39 8.51 -9.04
C TRP A 50 -8.31 8.23 -10.54
N ALA A 51 -8.99 7.19 -11.01
CA ALA A 51 -8.98 6.76 -12.41
C ALA A 51 -10.40 6.51 -12.95
N PRO A 52 -11.26 7.55 -13.03
CA PRO A 52 -12.62 7.38 -13.54
C PRO A 52 -12.63 6.99 -15.03
N VAL A 53 -13.57 6.12 -15.41
CA VAL A 53 -13.76 5.64 -16.79
C VAL A 53 -15.18 5.96 -17.24
N ASN A 54 -15.33 6.70 -18.33
CA ASN A 54 -16.64 6.96 -18.94
C ASN A 54 -17.19 5.67 -19.56
N LEU A 55 -18.42 5.30 -19.21
CA LEU A 55 -19.05 4.08 -19.70
C LEU A 55 -19.82 4.32 -21.01
N ALA A 56 -19.77 3.35 -21.91
CA ALA A 56 -20.57 3.36 -23.13
C ALA A 56 -22.05 3.16 -22.76
N GLY A 57 -22.85 4.22 -22.86
CA GLY A 57 -24.24 4.25 -22.38
C GLY A 57 -24.54 5.35 -21.36
N GLY A 58 -23.52 6.08 -20.91
CA GLY A 58 -23.64 7.12 -19.88
C GLY A 58 -23.11 6.65 -18.52
N GLY A 59 -22.87 7.61 -17.62
CA GLY A 59 -22.28 7.34 -16.31
C GLY A 59 -20.77 7.18 -16.32
N GLN A 60 -20.21 6.99 -15.12
CA GLN A 60 -18.79 6.82 -14.88
C GLN A 60 -18.54 5.64 -13.94
N GLN A 61 -17.57 4.82 -14.32
CA GLN A 61 -16.97 3.83 -13.43
C GLN A 61 -15.86 4.50 -12.64
N ILE A 62 -15.99 4.46 -11.31
CA ILE A 62 -15.02 5.03 -10.37
C ILE A 62 -13.99 3.96 -10.07
N ASN A 63 -12.75 4.19 -10.47
CA ASN A 63 -11.61 3.37 -10.08
C ASN A 63 -10.61 4.19 -9.27
N ILE A 64 -9.79 3.48 -8.52
CA ILE A 64 -8.60 4.02 -7.88
C ILE A 64 -7.37 3.27 -8.43
N ALA A 65 -6.38 4.01 -8.87
CA ALA A 65 -5.10 3.48 -9.31
C ALA A 65 -4.14 3.46 -8.12
N VAL A 66 -3.58 2.28 -7.80
CA VAL A 66 -2.56 2.11 -6.76
C VAL A 66 -1.32 1.49 -7.41
N ASN A 67 -0.18 2.17 -7.35
CA ASN A 67 1.07 1.75 -8.03
C ASN A 67 0.86 1.42 -9.51
N GLY A 68 0.01 2.20 -10.19
CA GLY A 68 -0.33 2.03 -11.62
C GLY A 68 -1.28 0.87 -11.93
N ARG A 69 -1.88 0.23 -10.92
CA ARG A 69 -2.94 -0.78 -11.11
C ARG A 69 -4.29 -0.21 -10.75
N ASP A 70 -5.25 -0.35 -11.66
CA ASP A 70 -6.61 0.14 -11.47
C ASP A 70 -7.47 -0.86 -10.69
N TYR A 71 -8.18 -0.36 -9.68
CA TYR A 71 -9.11 -1.13 -8.87
C TYR A 71 -10.51 -0.52 -8.99
N PHE A 72 -11.44 -1.30 -9.50
CA PHE A 72 -12.85 -0.92 -9.53
C PHE A 72 -13.40 -0.69 -8.12
N LEU A 73 -14.07 0.44 -7.92
CA LEU A 73 -14.79 0.76 -6.69
C LEU A 73 -16.29 0.62 -6.90
N LYS A 74 -16.87 1.47 -7.73
CA LYS A 74 -18.31 1.49 -8.01
C LYS A 74 -18.59 2.15 -9.35
N GLN A 75 -19.80 1.97 -9.88
CA GLN A 75 -20.35 2.81 -10.95
C GLN A 75 -21.19 3.93 -10.34
N GLY A 76 -21.22 5.07 -10.99
CA GLY A 76 -22.03 6.23 -10.62
C GLY A 76 -22.42 7.03 -11.86
N GLU A 77 -23.24 8.05 -11.67
CA GLU A 77 -23.65 8.95 -12.75
C GLU A 77 -22.51 9.91 -13.12
N SER A 78 -21.77 10.39 -12.12
CA SER A 78 -20.62 11.29 -12.30
C SER A 78 -19.59 11.16 -11.17
N PHE A 79 -18.36 11.56 -11.48
CA PHE A 79 -17.23 11.57 -10.58
C PHE A 79 -16.39 12.81 -10.81
N GLU A 80 -16.07 13.50 -9.73
CA GLU A 80 -15.26 14.72 -9.76
C GLU A 80 -14.16 14.61 -8.68
N PRO A 81 -12.89 14.46 -9.09
CA PRO A 81 -11.78 14.63 -8.18
C PRO A 81 -11.81 16.05 -7.62
N GLN A 82 -11.72 16.18 -6.30
CA GLN A 82 -11.75 17.47 -5.64
C GLN A 82 -10.54 17.63 -4.73
N ALA A 83 -10.14 18.88 -4.50
CA ALA A 83 -9.01 19.15 -3.61
C ALA A 83 -9.37 18.73 -2.18
N LYS A 84 -8.46 18.03 -1.49
CA LYS A 84 -8.68 17.59 -0.10
C LYS A 84 -9.04 18.73 0.85
N THR A 85 -8.55 19.94 0.57
CA THR A 85 -8.85 21.14 1.34
C THR A 85 -10.33 21.51 1.31
N GLU A 86 -11.08 21.11 0.28
CA GLU A 86 -12.53 21.33 0.20
C GLU A 86 -13.31 20.39 1.12
N PHE A 87 -12.67 19.31 1.59
CA PHE A 87 -13.23 18.39 2.58
C PHE A 87 -12.79 18.74 4.00
N ALA A 88 -12.04 19.83 4.17
CA ALA A 88 -11.68 20.33 5.49
C ALA A 88 -12.95 20.70 6.25
N GLY A 89 -13.19 20.03 7.38
CA GLY A 89 -14.41 20.20 8.18
C GLY A 89 -15.50 19.15 7.93
N LEU A 90 -15.31 18.23 6.97
CA LEU A 90 -16.22 17.11 6.71
C LEU A 90 -15.78 15.80 7.40
N GLY A 91 -14.86 15.88 8.37
CA GLY A 91 -14.33 14.70 9.06
C GLY A 91 -13.33 13.87 8.25
N VAL A 92 -12.85 14.37 7.10
CA VAL A 92 -11.75 13.73 6.35
C VAL A 92 -10.42 13.95 7.08
N PRO A 93 -9.65 12.88 7.37
CA PRO A 93 -8.34 13.00 8.01
C PRO A 93 -7.33 13.81 7.18
N ALA A 94 -6.43 14.53 7.85
CA ALA A 94 -5.42 15.35 7.19
C ALA A 94 -4.40 14.54 6.37
N ASP A 95 -4.20 13.27 6.75
CA ASP A 95 -3.35 12.29 6.08
C ASP A 95 -4.06 11.51 4.96
N ALA A 96 -5.32 11.82 4.66
CA ALA A 96 -5.96 11.36 3.44
C ALA A 96 -5.11 11.75 2.22
N VAL A 97 -4.94 10.82 1.29
CA VAL A 97 -4.12 10.99 0.09
C VAL A 97 -4.93 11.62 -1.03
N LEU A 98 -6.21 11.24 -1.14
CA LEU A 98 -7.15 11.71 -2.16
C LEU A 98 -8.53 11.98 -1.58
N ALA A 99 -9.29 12.87 -2.22
CA ALA A 99 -10.72 13.09 -1.98
C ALA A 99 -11.46 13.28 -3.31
N ALA A 100 -12.76 13.00 -3.34
CA ALA A 100 -13.61 13.18 -4.52
C ALA A 100 -15.08 13.29 -4.15
N LEU A 101 -15.83 13.94 -5.03
CA LEU A 101 -17.29 13.88 -5.08
C LEU A 101 -17.70 12.85 -6.12
N TYR A 102 -18.76 12.11 -5.84
CA TYR A 102 -19.38 11.22 -6.80
C TYR A 102 -20.90 11.18 -6.63
N TRP A 103 -21.60 10.95 -7.73
CA TRP A 103 -23.03 10.74 -7.73
C TRP A 103 -23.33 9.30 -8.07
N ASP A 104 -24.19 8.68 -7.27
CA ASP A 104 -24.64 7.31 -7.42
C ASP A 104 -26.15 7.34 -7.62
N GLU A 105 -26.68 6.34 -8.32
CA GLU A 105 -28.10 6.10 -8.56
C GLU A 105 -28.93 6.07 -7.26
N ASN A 106 -28.27 5.78 -6.14
CA ASN A 106 -28.87 5.71 -4.80
C ASN A 106 -28.57 6.93 -3.91
N ALA A 107 -27.91 7.97 -4.43
CA ALA A 107 -27.68 9.19 -3.66
C ALA A 107 -29.01 9.94 -3.52
N GLU A 108 -29.62 9.86 -2.33
CA GLU A 108 -30.76 10.71 -1.97
C GLU A 108 -30.30 12.19 -1.98
N GLU A 109 -30.72 12.91 -3.03
CA GLU A 109 -30.73 14.36 -3.26
C GLU A 109 -29.53 15.28 -2.87
N GLU A 110 -29.24 16.18 -3.80
CA GLU A 110 -28.49 17.46 -3.76
C GLU A 110 -27.08 17.55 -3.14
N SER A 111 -26.67 16.68 -2.22
CA SER A 111 -25.43 16.88 -1.45
C SER A 111 -24.23 16.07 -1.94
N GLY A 112 -24.47 15.09 -2.81
CA GLY A 112 -23.43 14.25 -3.43
C GLY A 112 -22.76 13.29 -2.47
N SER A 113 -22.52 12.07 -2.95
CA SER A 113 -21.69 11.13 -2.22
C SER A 113 -20.23 11.58 -2.26
N LYS A 114 -19.50 11.24 -1.21
CA LYS A 114 -18.12 11.70 -0.97
C LYS A 114 -17.23 10.48 -0.80
N ALA A 115 -16.01 10.57 -1.31
CA ALA A 115 -15.01 9.53 -1.14
C ALA A 115 -13.67 10.13 -0.74
N TYR A 116 -12.92 9.43 0.09
CA TYR A 116 -11.50 9.71 0.31
C TYR A 116 -10.71 8.42 0.42
N ALA A 117 -9.40 8.50 0.21
CA ALA A 117 -8.48 7.38 0.38
C ALA A 117 -7.35 7.74 1.33
N ILE A 118 -6.94 6.80 2.19
CA ILE A 118 -5.84 6.94 3.15
C ILE A 118 -4.92 5.72 3.06
N VAL A 119 -3.64 5.88 3.42
CA VAL A 119 -2.69 4.75 3.50
C VAL A 119 -2.63 4.26 4.95
N GLU A 120 -3.10 3.04 5.19
CA GLU A 120 -3.05 2.35 6.48
C GLU A 120 -2.11 1.14 6.37
N GLY A 121 -0.86 1.29 6.85
CA GLY A 121 0.15 0.24 6.76
C GLY A 121 0.48 -0.11 5.30
N GLN A 122 0.18 -1.35 4.90
CA GLN A 122 0.38 -1.85 3.52
C GLN A 122 -0.91 -1.83 2.68
N ASN A 123 -1.89 -1.00 3.07
CA ASN A 123 -3.17 -0.92 2.37
C ASN A 123 -3.54 0.53 2.06
N VAL A 124 -4.08 0.75 0.88
CA VAL A 124 -4.89 1.94 0.58
C VAL A 124 -6.31 1.63 0.99
N VAL A 125 -6.87 2.43 1.87
CA VAL A 125 -8.23 2.25 2.40
C VAL A 125 -9.09 3.37 1.88
N VAL A 126 -10.16 2.99 1.18
CA VAL A 126 -11.14 3.91 0.62
C VAL A 126 -12.33 3.98 1.55
N TYR A 127 -12.72 5.19 1.91
CA TYR A 127 -13.92 5.50 2.66
C TYR A 127 -14.91 6.23 1.74
N THR A 128 -16.18 5.92 1.91
CA THR A 128 -17.29 6.61 1.24
C THR A 128 -18.26 7.12 2.29
N GLY A 129 -18.87 8.27 2.04
CA GLY A 129 -19.86 8.82 2.93
C GLY A 129 -20.86 9.69 2.18
N TYR A 130 -21.95 10.03 2.85
CA TYR A 130 -22.96 10.95 2.36
C TYR A 130 -23.30 11.95 3.47
N ILE A 131 -23.71 13.15 3.07
CA ILE A 131 -24.31 14.11 4.01
C ILE A 131 -25.78 13.74 4.12
N ALA A 132 -26.24 13.40 5.32
CA ALA A 132 -27.65 13.07 5.52
C ALA A 132 -28.52 14.34 5.32
N PRO A 133 -29.75 14.20 4.80
CA PRO A 133 -30.67 15.33 4.67
C PRO A 133 -30.83 16.09 5.99
N GLY A 134 -30.60 17.42 5.96
CA GLY A 134 -30.69 18.29 7.14
C GLY A 134 -29.38 18.46 7.92
N GLU A 135 -28.31 17.74 7.59
CA GLU A 135 -26.98 17.94 8.15
C GLU A 135 -26.18 18.96 7.31
N MET A 136 -25.45 19.88 7.95
CA MET A 136 -24.66 20.89 7.23
C MET A 136 -23.26 20.41 6.84
N ASN A 137 -22.57 19.70 7.74
CA ASN A 137 -21.16 19.31 7.56
C ASN A 137 -20.84 17.92 8.13
N ASN A 138 -21.86 17.17 8.53
CA ASN A 138 -21.67 15.85 9.11
C ASN A 138 -21.81 14.78 8.02
N VAL A 139 -20.70 14.10 7.74
CA VAL A 139 -20.65 13.00 6.78
C VAL A 139 -20.48 11.71 7.57
N ASP A 140 -21.40 10.77 7.39
CA ASP A 140 -21.22 9.43 7.94
C ASP A 140 -20.25 8.65 7.03
N TRP A 141 -19.04 8.41 7.53
CA TRP A 141 -17.98 7.74 6.77
C TRP A 141 -17.98 6.24 7.02
N LYS A 142 -18.09 5.48 5.93
CA LYS A 142 -18.00 4.03 5.94
C LYS A 142 -16.78 3.56 5.18
N ARG A 143 -16.03 2.64 5.78
CA ARG A 143 -14.96 1.91 5.08
C ARG A 143 -15.57 1.13 3.92
N PHE A 144 -15.15 1.47 2.71
CA PHE A 144 -15.69 0.89 1.49
C PHE A 144 -14.81 -0.26 0.98
N LYS A 145 -13.50 -0.01 0.83
CA LYS A 145 -12.56 -1.00 0.29
C LYS A 145 -11.18 -0.87 0.91
N SER A 146 -10.45 -1.98 1.01
CA SER A 146 -9.04 -2.03 1.39
C SER A 146 -8.26 -2.68 0.25
N ILE A 147 -7.22 -2.02 -0.25
CA ILE A 147 -6.43 -2.43 -1.41
C ILE A 147 -4.98 -2.61 -0.97
N PRO A 148 -4.43 -3.83 -0.98
CA PRO A 148 -3.04 -4.05 -0.64
C PRO A 148 -2.12 -3.59 -1.78
N PHE A 149 -0.91 -3.12 -1.45
CA PHE A 149 0.09 -2.66 -2.41
C PHE A 149 1.52 -3.06 -2.06
#